data_AF-A0A534BTT8-F1
#
_entry.id   AF-A0A534BTT8-F1
#
_cell.length_a   1.000
_cell.length_b   1.000
_cell.length_c   1.000
_cell.angle_alpha   90.00
_cell.angle_beta   90.00
_cell.angle_gamma   90.00
#
_symmetry.space_group_name_H-M   'P 1'
#
loop_
_entity.id
_entity.type
_entity.pdbx_description
1 polymer ?
#
loop_
_entity_poly.entity_id
_entity_poly.type
_entity_poly.pdbx_seq_one_letter_code
_entity_poly.pdbx_strand_id
1 'polypeptide(L)'
;MKTSMGVTVLSVGLFAAACAAAPPVNPGGPGHLPPPAPAGFDNASNGLTDDATHQVDQEKFDEFEEISDGLGPLYNAQSCRECHQNPVSGGPSQVLELRVGHKGHDGVFENPEIPINGGAEVIKGRSLVNQRAIGPNGAFPTTDIQERVPDSENIRTFRISVSLLGDGFVEAVDDSTLIELSKKQCKETHGRICGLALYVPVVESPGTTRIGRFGWKDQHASLLSFQGPGARRPAGRDPRGEEGRGAVCEDRL
;
A
#
# COMPACT_ATOMS: atom_id res chain seq x y z
N MET A 1 -4.56 -7.10 -100.57
CA MET A 1 -3.64 -5.97 -100.28
C MET A 1 -4.29 -5.10 -99.22
N LYS A 2 -3.46 -4.56 -98.32
CA LYS A 2 -3.75 -3.68 -97.17
C LYS A 2 -3.90 -4.41 -95.83
N THR A 3 -2.71 -4.59 -95.24
CA THR A 3 -2.37 -4.68 -93.83
C THR A 3 -3.05 -3.59 -92.99
N SER A 4 -3.51 -3.93 -91.78
CA SER A 4 -3.70 -2.94 -90.71
C SER A 4 -3.11 -3.50 -89.42
N MET A 5 -2.07 -2.81 -88.96
CA MET A 5 -1.34 -3.03 -87.72
C MET A 5 -2.21 -2.73 -86.51
N GLY A 6 -2.13 -3.58 -85.49
CA GLY A 6 -2.67 -3.31 -84.17
C GLY A 6 -1.78 -2.33 -83.40
N VAL A 7 -2.41 -1.38 -82.71
CA VAL A 7 -1.80 -0.56 -81.67
C VAL A 7 -2.64 -0.76 -80.42
N THR A 8 -2.13 -1.55 -79.48
CA THR A 8 -2.70 -1.69 -78.15
C THR A 8 -2.24 -0.51 -77.31
N VAL A 9 -3.13 0.43 -77.03
CA VAL A 9 -2.88 1.54 -76.10
C VAL A 9 -2.98 1.00 -74.67
N LEU A 10 -1.85 0.92 -73.98
CA LEU A 10 -1.78 0.56 -72.56
C LEU A 10 -2.15 1.81 -71.74
N SER A 11 -3.40 1.92 -71.32
CA SER A 11 -3.85 2.97 -70.39
C SER A 11 -3.36 2.66 -68.98
N VAL A 12 -2.28 3.33 -68.55
CA VAL A 12 -1.84 3.35 -67.15
C VAL A 12 -2.79 4.25 -66.37
N GLY A 13 -3.76 3.63 -65.69
CA GLY A 13 -4.64 4.30 -64.74
C GLY A 13 -3.87 4.68 -63.48
N LEU A 14 -3.70 5.98 -63.25
CA LEU A 14 -3.10 6.56 -62.05
C LEU A 14 -4.08 6.40 -60.87
N PHE A 15 -3.86 5.41 -60.00
CA PHE A 15 -4.55 5.35 -58.71
C PHE A 15 -3.97 6.42 -57.78
N ALA A 16 -4.65 7.56 -57.69
CA ALA A 16 -4.37 8.56 -56.66
C ALA A 16 -4.84 8.02 -55.31
N ALA A 17 -3.91 7.49 -54.51
CA ALA A 17 -4.13 7.26 -53.10
C ALA A 17 -4.28 8.63 -52.41
N ALA A 18 -5.50 8.99 -52.04
CA ALA A 18 -5.76 10.13 -51.18
C ALA A 18 -5.24 9.81 -49.77
N CYS A 19 -3.97 10.10 -49.51
CA CYS A 19 -3.48 10.27 -48.15
C CYS A 19 -4.16 11.51 -47.58
N ALA A 20 -5.17 11.33 -46.72
CA ALA A 20 -5.64 12.40 -45.86
C ALA A 20 -4.50 12.76 -44.90
N ALA A 21 -3.68 13.73 -45.29
CA ALA A 21 -2.73 14.35 -44.39
C ALA A 21 -3.55 15.01 -43.27
N ALA A 22 -3.40 14.50 -42.05
CA ALA A 22 -3.85 15.21 -40.87
C ALA A 22 -3.28 16.64 -40.92
N PRO A 23 -4.04 17.68 -40.54
CA PRO A 23 -3.51 19.03 -40.48
C PRO A 23 -2.24 19.02 -39.61
N PRO A 24 -1.19 19.76 -40.00
CA PRO A 24 0.01 19.85 -39.17
C PRO A 24 -0.43 20.32 -37.78
N VAL A 25 -0.13 19.50 -36.76
CA VAL A 25 -0.23 19.92 -35.37
C VAL A 25 0.71 21.11 -35.25
N ASN A 26 0.14 22.30 -35.19
CA ASN A 26 0.87 23.53 -34.97
C ASN A 26 1.49 23.38 -33.58
N PRO A 27 2.82 23.22 -33.43
CA PRO A 27 3.42 23.27 -32.11
C PRO A 27 3.23 24.70 -31.67
N GLY A 28 2.30 24.92 -30.73
CA GLY A 28 1.93 26.24 -30.26
C GLY A 28 3.18 27.09 -30.04
N GLY A 29 3.15 28.32 -30.58
CA GLY A 29 4.16 29.34 -30.28
C GLY A 29 4.40 29.44 -28.78
N PRO A 30 5.58 29.92 -28.36
CA PRO A 30 6.25 29.59 -27.09
C PRO A 30 5.25 29.16 -26.03
N GLY A 31 5.01 27.85 -26.04
CA GLY A 31 3.90 27.25 -25.31
C GLY A 31 4.05 27.66 -23.86
N HIS A 32 3.00 28.25 -23.31
CA HIS A 32 2.83 28.30 -21.88
C HIS A 32 2.84 26.84 -21.44
N LEU A 33 3.99 26.36 -20.99
CA LEU A 33 4.07 25.08 -20.29
C LEU A 33 2.97 25.16 -19.23
N PRO A 34 2.11 24.13 -19.07
CA PRO A 34 1.24 24.10 -17.92
C PRO A 34 2.12 24.41 -16.69
N PRO A 35 1.66 25.30 -15.80
CA PRO A 35 2.48 25.67 -14.65
C PRO A 35 2.97 24.37 -13.99
N PRO A 36 4.22 24.34 -13.52
CA PRO A 36 4.71 23.17 -12.80
C PRO A 36 3.65 22.80 -11.76
N ALA A 37 3.37 21.50 -11.63
CA ALA A 37 2.50 21.03 -10.57
C ALA A 37 2.95 21.70 -9.27
N PRO A 38 2.04 22.32 -8.49
CA PRO A 38 2.41 23.07 -7.30
C PRO A 38 3.46 22.30 -6.50
N ALA A 39 4.63 22.91 -6.33
CA ALA A 39 5.73 22.29 -5.61
C ALA A 39 5.43 22.42 -4.12
N GLY A 40 4.64 21.48 -3.59
CA GLY A 40 4.29 21.45 -2.19
C GLY A 40 2.96 20.78 -1.93
N PHE A 41 2.86 20.16 -0.75
CA PHE A 41 1.59 19.85 -0.14
C PHE A 41 1.19 21.10 0.65
N ASP A 42 0.10 21.74 0.25
CA ASP A 42 -0.48 22.89 0.96
C ASP A 42 -1.25 22.46 2.22
N ASN A 43 -1.35 21.14 2.43
CA ASN A 43 -2.00 20.51 3.57
C ASN A 43 -3.48 20.90 3.67
N ALA A 44 -4.08 21.21 2.52
CA ALA A 44 -5.50 21.46 2.36
C ALA A 44 -6.23 20.18 1.94
N SER A 45 -7.54 20.17 2.13
CA SER A 45 -8.39 19.08 1.65
C SER A 45 -8.40 19.00 0.12
N ASN A 46 -8.64 17.81 -0.41
CA ASN A 46 -8.85 17.57 -1.83
C ASN A 46 -10.27 17.92 -2.32
N GLY A 47 -11.10 18.52 -1.46
CA GLY A 47 -12.49 18.91 -1.76
C GLY A 47 -13.53 17.80 -1.62
N LEU A 48 -13.14 16.57 -1.25
CA LEU A 48 -14.08 15.51 -0.86
C LEU A 48 -14.57 15.69 0.58
N THR A 49 -13.78 16.35 1.41
CA THR A 49 -14.14 16.84 2.75
C THR A 49 -13.82 18.33 2.85
N ASP A 50 -14.34 19.04 3.85
CA ASP A 50 -13.96 20.42 4.12
C ASP A 50 -12.62 20.51 4.88
N ASP A 51 -11.95 21.66 4.77
CA ASP A 51 -10.64 21.85 5.40
C ASP A 51 -10.68 21.75 6.92
N ALA A 52 -11.79 22.13 7.57
CA ALA A 52 -11.89 22.06 9.03
C ALA A 52 -11.97 20.61 9.49
N THR A 53 -12.75 19.77 8.81
CA THR A 53 -12.78 18.32 9.05
C THR A 53 -11.40 17.70 8.80
N HIS A 54 -10.76 18.00 7.66
CA HIS A 54 -9.42 17.49 7.36
C HIS A 54 -8.39 17.86 8.45
N GLN A 55 -8.44 19.10 8.94
CA GLN A 55 -7.53 19.55 9.99
C GLN A 55 -7.76 18.81 11.31
N VAL A 56 -9.01 18.57 11.71
CA VAL A 56 -9.33 17.79 12.91
C VAL A 56 -8.84 16.34 12.78
N ASP A 57 -9.03 15.73 11.62
CA ASP A 57 -8.56 14.36 11.36
C ASP A 57 -7.04 14.29 11.39
N GLN A 58 -6.36 15.31 10.84
CA GLN A 58 -4.91 15.40 10.91
C GLN A 58 -4.40 15.62 12.33
N GLU A 59 -5.06 16.44 13.15
CA GLU A 59 -4.70 16.61 14.57
C GLU A 59 -4.78 15.27 15.31
N LYS A 60 -5.76 14.41 14.97
CA LYS A 60 -5.85 13.05 15.49
C LYS A 60 -4.78 12.12 14.94
N PHE A 61 -4.46 12.21 13.65
CA PHE A 61 -3.39 11.44 13.04
C PHE A 61 -2.00 11.77 13.62
N ASP A 62 -1.81 13.05 14.01
CA ASP A 62 -0.58 13.60 14.55
C ASP A 62 -0.50 13.49 16.08
N GLU A 63 -1.57 13.02 16.74
CA GLU A 63 -1.62 12.83 18.21
C GLU A 63 -0.58 11.81 18.67
N PHE A 64 0.05 12.09 19.81
CA PHE A 64 1.02 11.20 20.45
C PHE A 64 0.35 10.44 21.58
N GLU A 65 0.47 9.11 21.56
CA GLU A 65 0.04 8.24 22.63
C GLU A 65 1.08 8.17 23.76
N GLU A 66 0.60 8.35 24.98
CA GLU A 66 1.35 8.11 26.21
C GLU A 66 1.18 6.66 26.68
N ILE A 67 2.03 6.24 27.62
CA ILE A 67 1.91 4.91 28.26
C ILE A 67 0.53 4.72 28.91
N SER A 68 -0.03 5.79 29.51
CA SER A 68 -1.35 5.77 30.13
C SER A 68 -2.49 5.56 29.14
N ASP A 69 -2.28 5.85 27.85
CA ASP A 69 -3.29 5.71 26.81
C ASP A 69 -3.42 4.25 26.33
N GLY A 70 -2.52 3.38 26.81
CA GLY A 70 -2.52 1.96 26.50
C GLY A 70 -1.42 1.54 25.52
N LEU A 71 -0.45 2.42 25.26
CA LEU A 71 0.73 2.10 24.45
C LEU A 71 1.35 0.79 24.95
N GLY A 72 1.37 -0.21 24.06
CA GLY A 72 1.86 -1.54 24.38
C GLY A 72 3.30 -1.55 24.95
N PRO A 73 3.69 -2.60 25.69
CA PRO A 73 5.03 -2.70 26.29
C PRO A 73 6.16 -2.64 25.25
N LEU A 74 5.86 -3.03 24.01
CA LEU A 74 6.71 -2.97 22.84
C LEU A 74 5.98 -2.24 21.71
N TYR A 75 6.65 -1.30 21.06
CA TYR A 75 6.05 -0.44 20.05
C TYR A 75 7.12 0.10 19.08
N ASN A 76 6.69 0.62 17.93
CA ASN A 76 7.58 1.27 16.96
C ASN A 76 7.51 2.80 17.02
N ALA A 77 6.31 3.31 17.26
CA ALA A 77 5.94 4.71 17.18
C ALA A 77 4.83 4.99 18.20
N GLN A 78 4.66 6.26 18.56
CA GLN A 78 3.59 6.74 19.44
C GLN A 78 2.52 7.53 18.68
N SER A 79 2.71 7.76 17.39
CA SER A 79 1.78 8.49 16.53
C SER A 79 1.78 7.87 15.14
N CYS A 80 0.64 7.89 14.45
CA CYS A 80 0.54 7.46 13.05
C CYS A 80 1.49 8.29 12.17
N ARG A 81 1.60 9.59 12.49
CA ARG A 81 2.55 10.52 11.85
C ARG A 81 3.99 10.04 11.93
N GLU A 82 4.45 9.38 13.01
CA GLU A 82 5.86 9.00 13.12
C GLU A 82 6.34 8.12 11.95
N CYS A 83 5.45 7.28 11.42
CA CYS A 83 5.73 6.43 10.27
C CYS A 83 5.16 6.97 8.95
N HIS A 84 4.28 7.97 8.97
CA HIS A 84 3.61 8.50 7.78
C HIS A 84 3.79 10.02 7.67
N GLN A 85 5.02 10.49 7.45
CA GLN A 85 5.34 11.93 7.53
C GLN A 85 6.47 12.46 6.62
N ASN A 86 6.53 12.09 5.35
CA ASN A 86 7.56 12.65 4.46
C ASN A 86 7.01 13.08 3.09
N PRO A 87 6.95 14.39 2.75
CA PRO A 87 7.37 15.54 3.56
C PRO A 87 6.28 16.05 4.53
N VAL A 88 5.04 15.55 4.42
CA VAL A 88 3.89 15.97 5.23
C VAL A 88 3.20 14.77 5.88
N SER A 89 2.37 15.03 6.89
CA SER A 89 1.52 14.01 7.52
C SER A 89 0.70 13.25 6.47
N GLY A 90 0.58 11.94 6.64
CA GLY A 90 -0.03 11.02 5.66
C GLY A 90 0.92 10.58 4.52
N GLY A 91 2.11 11.19 4.40
CA GLY A 91 3.13 10.78 3.43
C GLY A 91 3.80 9.44 3.78
N PRO A 92 4.77 8.95 2.96
CA PRO A 92 5.55 7.76 3.27
C PRO A 92 6.48 7.95 4.49
N SER A 93 6.99 6.84 5.02
CA SER A 93 8.01 6.86 6.07
C SER A 93 9.40 7.19 5.53
N GLN A 94 10.29 7.59 6.44
CA GLN A 94 11.75 7.44 6.28
C GLN A 94 12.33 6.38 7.22
N VAL A 95 11.49 5.83 8.11
CA VAL A 95 11.85 4.81 9.09
C VAL A 95 11.51 3.44 8.52
N LEU A 96 12.37 2.47 8.81
CA LEU A 96 12.21 1.09 8.36
C LEU A 96 11.86 0.18 9.53
N GLU A 97 10.79 -0.58 9.38
CA GLU A 97 10.49 -1.72 10.25
C GLU A 97 11.40 -2.89 9.91
N LEU A 98 11.93 -3.54 10.94
CA LEU A 98 12.68 -4.77 10.77
C LEU A 98 11.75 -5.97 10.91
N ARG A 99 11.76 -6.84 9.90
CA ARG A 99 11.15 -8.15 9.97
C ARG A 99 12.21 -9.23 9.88
N VAL A 100 12.12 -10.21 10.77
CA VAL A 100 13.08 -11.31 10.87
C VAL A 100 12.38 -12.66 10.88
N GLY A 101 13.17 -13.70 10.69
CA GLY A 101 12.80 -15.10 10.79
C GLY A 101 13.97 -15.98 10.35
N HIS A 102 13.70 -17.26 10.20
CA HIS A 102 14.70 -18.21 9.72
C HIS A 102 14.04 -19.31 8.89
N LYS A 103 14.87 -20.16 8.30
CA LYS A 103 14.42 -21.34 7.57
C LYS A 103 14.50 -22.54 8.53
N GLY A 104 13.37 -23.20 8.75
CA GLY A 104 13.29 -24.45 9.48
C GLY A 104 14.07 -25.59 8.82
N HIS A 105 14.21 -26.69 9.52
CA HIS A 105 14.93 -27.87 9.03
C HIS A 105 14.31 -28.49 7.77
N ASP A 106 13.00 -28.34 7.61
CA ASP A 106 12.23 -28.76 6.43
C ASP A 106 12.33 -27.78 5.25
N GLY A 107 12.99 -26.64 5.47
CA GLY A 107 13.14 -25.61 4.47
C GLY A 107 12.00 -24.57 4.44
N VAL A 108 11.07 -24.59 5.39
CA VAL A 108 9.96 -23.64 5.48
C VAL A 108 10.38 -22.40 6.27
N PHE A 109 9.81 -21.24 5.94
CA PHE A 109 10.03 -20.02 6.74
C PHE A 109 9.32 -20.14 8.08
N GLU A 110 10.04 -19.90 9.16
CA GLU A 110 9.51 -19.87 10.51
C GLU A 110 9.60 -18.46 11.09
N ASN A 111 8.57 -18.06 11.85
CA ASN A 111 8.61 -16.82 12.60
C ASN A 111 9.67 -16.93 13.72
N PRO A 112 10.31 -15.82 14.09
CA PRO A 112 11.32 -15.81 15.15
C PRO A 112 10.73 -16.13 16.51
N GLU A 113 11.58 -16.69 17.38
CA GLU A 113 11.36 -16.77 18.81
C GLU A 113 12.34 -15.82 19.51
N ILE A 114 11.87 -14.65 19.94
CA ILE A 114 12.74 -13.60 20.50
C ILE A 114 12.64 -13.63 22.03
N PRO A 115 13.69 -14.10 22.75
CA PRO A 115 13.71 -14.03 24.20
C PRO A 115 13.86 -12.58 24.67
N ILE A 116 13.07 -12.21 25.66
CA ILE A 116 13.11 -10.91 26.32
C ILE A 116 13.23 -11.10 27.84
N ASN A 117 13.54 -10.03 28.56
CA ASN A 117 13.63 -10.02 30.03
C ASN A 117 14.55 -11.12 30.57
N GLY A 118 15.75 -11.24 30.00
CA GLY A 118 16.72 -12.28 30.36
C GLY A 118 16.31 -13.70 29.98
N GLY A 119 15.33 -13.86 29.06
CA GLY A 119 14.81 -15.16 28.62
C GLY A 119 13.64 -15.67 29.45
N ALA A 120 13.12 -14.88 30.39
CA ALA A 120 11.93 -15.23 31.15
C ALA A 120 10.67 -15.30 30.28
N GLU A 121 10.63 -14.53 29.20
CA GLU A 121 9.54 -14.50 28.24
C GLU A 121 10.09 -14.61 26.81
N VAL A 122 9.30 -15.17 25.90
CA VAL A 122 9.66 -15.34 24.49
C VAL A 122 8.52 -14.86 23.61
N ILE A 123 8.82 -13.91 22.73
CA ILE A 123 7.89 -13.40 21.74
C ILE A 123 7.88 -14.36 20.55
N LYS A 124 6.68 -14.79 20.16
CA LYS A 124 6.45 -15.78 19.10
C LYS A 124 5.32 -15.33 18.17
N GLY A 125 5.16 -16.02 17.04
CA GLY A 125 3.99 -15.88 16.17
C GLY A 125 3.97 -14.66 15.25
N ARG A 126 5.03 -13.84 15.26
CA ARG A 126 5.17 -12.65 14.40
C ARG A 126 6.60 -12.50 13.89
N SER A 127 6.76 -11.83 12.75
CA SER A 127 8.07 -11.51 12.18
C SER A 127 8.55 -10.10 12.50
N LEU A 128 7.67 -9.21 12.97
CA LEU A 128 8.00 -7.82 13.29
C LEU A 128 8.81 -7.73 14.58
N VAL A 129 9.93 -7.01 14.53
CA VAL A 129 10.73 -6.62 15.69
C VAL A 129 10.44 -5.17 16.01
N ASN A 130 10.01 -4.89 17.23
CA ASN A 130 9.73 -3.55 17.71
C ASN A 130 11.02 -2.76 17.99
N GLN A 131 10.98 -1.48 17.63
CA GLN A 131 12.11 -0.57 17.79
C GLN A 131 12.24 -0.02 19.21
N ARG A 132 11.14 0.03 19.97
CA ARG A 132 11.08 0.63 21.31
C ARG A 132 10.39 -0.30 22.29
N ALA A 133 10.74 -0.13 23.54
CA ALA A 133 10.13 -0.79 24.67
C ALA A 133 9.90 0.21 25.81
N ILE A 134 8.84 -0.02 26.60
CA ILE A 134 8.54 0.84 27.76
C ILE A 134 9.58 0.66 28.87
N GLY A 135 10.04 -0.57 29.09
CA GLY A 135 10.97 -0.95 30.15
C GLY A 135 12.39 -1.26 29.63
N PRO A 136 13.43 -1.07 30.46
CA PRO A 136 13.35 -0.69 31.87
C PRO A 136 13.20 0.83 32.08
N ASN A 137 12.42 1.23 33.09
CA ASN A 137 12.23 2.64 33.47
C ASN A 137 11.98 2.77 34.98
N GLY A 138 11.67 3.97 35.48
CA GLY A 138 11.42 4.20 36.90
C GLY A 138 10.28 3.37 37.50
N ALA A 139 9.25 3.04 36.72
CA ALA A 139 8.15 2.17 37.12
C ALA A 139 8.47 0.67 36.95
N PHE A 140 9.33 0.32 35.98
CA PHE A 140 9.75 -1.05 35.67
C PHE A 140 11.27 -1.19 35.68
N PRO A 141 11.94 -1.09 36.84
CA PRO A 141 13.39 -0.95 36.91
C PRO A 141 14.16 -2.20 36.46
N THR A 142 13.53 -3.37 36.49
CA THR A 142 14.18 -4.66 36.19
C THR A 142 13.64 -5.35 34.95
N THR A 143 12.72 -4.72 34.22
CA THR A 143 12.03 -5.34 33.07
C THR A 143 12.69 -4.90 31.77
N ASP A 144 13.74 -5.61 31.34
CA ASP A 144 14.39 -5.37 30.04
C ASP A 144 13.70 -6.17 28.95
N ILE A 145 12.69 -5.55 28.34
CA ILE A 145 11.87 -6.19 27.31
C ILE A 145 12.27 -5.80 25.89
N GLN A 146 13.30 -4.97 25.71
CA GLN A 146 13.73 -4.53 24.38
C GLN A 146 14.14 -5.74 23.53
N GLU A 147 13.47 -5.91 22.40
CA GLU A 147 13.73 -7.01 21.48
C GLU A 147 15.12 -6.89 20.88
N ARG A 148 15.86 -8.01 20.92
CA ARG A 148 17.18 -8.16 20.31
C ARG A 148 17.12 -9.36 19.39
N VAL A 149 17.43 -9.13 18.11
CA VAL A 149 17.35 -10.17 17.09
C VAL A 149 18.35 -11.29 17.41
N PRO A 150 17.88 -12.53 17.65
CA PRO A 150 18.78 -13.67 17.85
C PRO A 150 19.62 -13.96 16.60
N ASP A 151 20.80 -14.56 16.80
CA ASP A 151 21.67 -14.96 15.69
C ASP A 151 21.05 -16.09 14.82
N SER A 152 20.08 -16.83 15.36
CA SER A 152 19.28 -17.80 14.60
C SER A 152 18.46 -17.15 13.49
N GLU A 153 18.05 -15.89 13.66
CA GLU A 153 17.18 -15.17 12.74
C GLU A 153 17.98 -14.55 11.60
N ASN A 154 18.36 -15.40 10.65
CA ASN A 154 19.24 -15.07 9.53
C ASN A 154 18.50 -14.54 8.29
N ILE A 155 17.17 -14.65 8.23
CA ILE A 155 16.35 -14.02 7.20
C ILE A 155 15.89 -12.68 7.74
N ARG A 156 16.42 -11.59 7.19
CA ARG A 156 16.12 -10.23 7.64
C ARG A 156 15.67 -9.37 6.48
N THR A 157 14.63 -8.59 6.68
CA THR A 157 14.12 -7.69 5.67
C THR A 157 13.59 -6.41 6.29
N PHE A 158 13.79 -5.30 5.60
CA PHE A 158 13.25 -4.01 5.99
C PHE A 158 11.94 -3.76 5.25
N ARG A 159 10.98 -3.11 5.94
CA ARG A 159 9.71 -2.65 5.38
C ARG A 159 9.53 -1.18 5.71
N ILE A 160 8.92 -0.45 4.80
CA ILE A 160 8.66 0.99 4.94
C ILE A 160 7.15 1.20 4.89
N SER A 161 6.63 2.09 5.73
CA SER A 161 5.25 2.53 5.59
C SER A 161 5.10 3.40 4.35
N VAL A 162 4.10 3.09 3.54
CA VAL A 162 3.82 3.79 2.28
C VAL A 162 2.99 5.05 2.54
N SER A 163 2.91 5.92 1.53
CA SER A 163 2.00 7.06 1.56
C SER A 163 0.56 6.60 1.68
N LEU A 164 -0.22 7.27 2.52
CA LEU A 164 -1.69 7.15 2.59
C LEU A 164 -2.38 8.14 1.65
N LEU A 165 -1.67 9.20 1.25
CA LEU A 165 -2.19 10.20 0.34
C LEU A 165 -2.64 9.56 -0.98
N GLY A 166 -3.94 9.65 -1.26
CA GLY A 166 -4.56 9.10 -2.47
C GLY A 166 -5.18 7.72 -2.32
N ASP A 167 -5.01 7.03 -1.19
CA ASP A 167 -5.60 5.70 -0.99
C ASP A 167 -7.14 5.72 -1.03
N GLY A 168 -7.77 6.84 -0.63
CA GLY A 168 -9.21 7.03 -0.80
C GLY A 168 -9.67 6.98 -2.26
N PHE A 169 -8.83 7.43 -3.21
CA PHE A 169 -9.13 7.27 -4.64
C PHE A 169 -9.02 5.82 -5.10
N VAL A 170 -8.09 5.05 -4.53
CA VAL A 170 -7.95 3.61 -4.80
C VAL A 170 -9.18 2.86 -4.29
N GLU A 171 -9.65 3.19 -3.08
CA GLU A 171 -10.86 2.59 -2.50
C GLU A 171 -12.12 2.88 -3.33
N ALA A 172 -12.20 4.10 -3.89
CA ALA A 172 -13.31 4.54 -4.73
C ALA A 172 -13.37 3.87 -6.11
N VAL A 173 -12.35 3.10 -6.51
CA VAL A 173 -12.40 2.33 -7.77
C VAL A 173 -13.41 1.20 -7.67
N ASP A 174 -14.41 1.21 -8.54
CA ASP A 174 -15.43 0.15 -8.62
C ASP A 174 -14.82 -1.24 -8.89
N ASP A 175 -15.39 -2.27 -8.26
CA ASP A 175 -15.01 -3.67 -8.46
C ASP A 175 -15.05 -4.09 -9.95
N SER A 176 -16.07 -3.63 -10.67
CA SER A 176 -16.24 -3.91 -12.11
C SER A 176 -15.05 -3.41 -12.93
N THR A 177 -14.53 -2.22 -12.61
CA THR A 177 -13.37 -1.63 -13.28
C THR A 177 -12.15 -2.53 -13.15
N LEU A 178 -11.86 -3.04 -11.94
CA LEU A 178 -10.72 -3.94 -11.71
C LEU A 178 -10.86 -5.27 -12.46
N ILE A 179 -12.07 -5.83 -12.49
CA ILE A 179 -12.38 -7.08 -13.19
C ILE A 179 -12.24 -6.89 -14.71
N GLU A 180 -12.75 -5.79 -15.26
CA GLU A 180 -12.67 -5.47 -16.68
C GLU A 180 -11.23 -5.22 -17.13
N LEU A 181 -10.44 -4.52 -16.32
CA LEU A 181 -9.00 -4.32 -16.57
C LEU A 181 -8.24 -5.65 -16.60
N SER A 182 -8.50 -6.55 -15.65
CA SER A 182 -7.91 -7.90 -15.65
C SER A 182 -8.22 -8.66 -16.95
N LYS A 183 -9.50 -8.69 -17.37
CA LYS A 183 -9.93 -9.35 -18.61
C LYS A 183 -9.30 -8.72 -19.84
N LYS A 184 -9.25 -7.39 -19.88
CA LYS A 184 -8.66 -6.61 -20.99
C LYS A 184 -7.18 -6.92 -21.14
N GLN A 185 -6.40 -6.84 -20.06
CA GLN A 185 -4.96 -7.16 -20.06
C GLN A 185 -4.70 -8.59 -20.54
N CYS A 186 -5.51 -9.54 -20.07
CA CYS A 186 -5.40 -10.94 -20.47
C CYS A 186 -5.62 -11.12 -21.97
N LYS A 187 -6.63 -10.43 -22.53
CA LYS A 187 -6.91 -10.45 -23.97
C LYS A 187 -5.81 -9.79 -24.80
N GLU A 188 -5.40 -8.58 -24.45
CA GLU A 188 -4.44 -7.78 -25.21
C GLU A 188 -3.03 -8.37 -25.19
N THR A 189 -2.67 -9.06 -24.12
CA THR A 189 -1.37 -9.71 -23.98
C THR A 189 -1.38 -11.17 -24.42
N HIS A 190 -2.46 -11.64 -25.04
CA HIS A 190 -2.65 -13.04 -25.46
C HIS A 190 -2.38 -14.04 -24.33
N GLY A 191 -2.91 -13.75 -23.14
CA GLY A 191 -2.79 -14.59 -21.95
C GLY A 191 -1.49 -14.47 -21.18
N ARG A 192 -0.57 -13.56 -21.56
CA ARG A 192 0.71 -13.39 -20.86
C ARG A 192 0.59 -12.66 -19.53
N ILE A 193 -0.33 -11.71 -19.42
CA ILE A 193 -0.60 -10.92 -18.21
C ILE A 193 -2.10 -10.94 -17.95
N CYS A 194 -2.54 -11.61 -16.89
CA CYS A 194 -3.93 -11.67 -16.47
C CYS A 194 -3.99 -11.35 -14.97
N GLY A 195 -4.59 -10.21 -14.61
CA GLY A 195 -4.74 -9.83 -13.21
C GLY A 195 -5.63 -10.79 -12.44
N LEU A 196 -5.33 -11.05 -11.16
CA LEU A 196 -6.16 -11.90 -10.30
C LEU A 196 -6.98 -11.02 -9.36
N ALA A 197 -8.29 -10.93 -9.61
CA ALA A 197 -9.21 -10.20 -8.75
C ALA A 197 -9.70 -11.15 -7.62
N LEU A 198 -9.39 -10.81 -6.37
CA LEU A 198 -9.76 -11.58 -5.18
C LEU A 198 -10.93 -10.91 -4.47
N TYR A 199 -12.00 -11.65 -4.20
CA TYR A 199 -13.06 -11.17 -3.32
C TYR A 199 -12.68 -11.41 -1.87
N VAL A 200 -12.67 -10.33 -1.08
CA VAL A 200 -12.35 -10.38 0.34
C VAL A 200 -13.51 -9.80 1.16
N PRO A 201 -13.74 -10.29 2.39
CA PRO A 201 -14.76 -9.73 3.27
C PRO A 201 -14.52 -8.25 3.58
N VAL A 202 -15.61 -7.50 3.73
CA VAL A 202 -15.59 -6.13 4.24
C VAL A 202 -15.91 -6.20 5.74
N VAL A 203 -14.96 -5.85 6.60
CA VAL A 203 -15.06 -6.03 8.05
C VAL A 203 -16.21 -5.20 8.63
N GLU A 204 -16.37 -3.97 8.16
CA GLU A 204 -17.40 -3.02 8.57
C GLU A 204 -18.79 -3.33 7.98
N SER A 205 -18.89 -4.28 7.04
CA SER A 205 -20.16 -4.70 6.43
C SER A 205 -20.26 -6.24 6.36
N PRO A 206 -20.57 -6.91 7.50
CA PRO A 206 -20.62 -8.36 7.58
C PRO A 206 -21.51 -9.00 6.50
N GLY A 207 -21.02 -10.08 5.88
CA GLY A 207 -21.71 -10.77 4.79
C GLY A 207 -21.53 -10.13 3.41
N THR A 208 -20.83 -9.00 3.32
CA THR A 208 -20.45 -8.35 2.06
C THR A 208 -19.00 -8.66 1.71
N THR A 209 -18.73 -8.84 0.42
CA THR A 209 -17.37 -8.93 -0.12
C THR A 209 -17.16 -7.87 -1.20
N ARG A 210 -15.92 -7.45 -1.38
CA ARG A 210 -15.48 -6.55 -2.45
C ARG A 210 -14.14 -7.04 -2.99
N ILE A 211 -13.72 -6.53 -4.14
CA ILE A 211 -12.37 -6.83 -4.65
C ILE A 211 -11.32 -6.27 -3.68
N GLY A 212 -10.30 -7.07 -3.38
CA GLY A 212 -9.16 -6.66 -2.58
C GLY A 212 -8.36 -5.53 -3.22
N ARG A 213 -7.89 -4.58 -2.41
CA ARG A 213 -7.14 -3.39 -2.86
C ARG A 213 -5.94 -3.05 -2.00
N PHE A 214 -6.01 -3.39 -0.70
CA PHE A 214 -5.03 -2.96 0.28
C PHE A 214 -4.31 -4.14 0.93
N GLY A 215 -3.09 -3.86 1.39
CA GLY A 215 -2.20 -4.83 1.99
C GLY A 215 -1.31 -5.58 0.99
N TRP A 216 -0.50 -6.51 1.50
CA TRP A 216 0.56 -7.18 0.72
C TRP A 216 0.05 -8.06 -0.44
N LYS A 217 -1.17 -8.59 -0.34
CA LYS A 217 -1.82 -9.48 -1.31
C LYS A 217 -3.30 -9.16 -1.46
N ASP A 218 -3.64 -7.88 -1.45
CA ASP A 218 -5.00 -7.41 -1.65
C ASP A 218 -5.98 -8.04 -0.64
N GLN A 219 -5.51 -8.27 0.59
CA GLN A 219 -6.31 -9.01 1.57
C GLN A 219 -7.36 -8.13 2.29
N HIS A 220 -7.40 -6.82 2.00
CA HIS A 220 -8.41 -5.88 2.51
C HIS A 220 -9.06 -5.11 1.37
N ALA A 221 -10.38 -4.89 1.47
CA ALA A 221 -11.17 -4.23 0.45
C ALA A 221 -11.34 -2.71 0.65
N SER A 222 -11.28 -2.24 1.89
CA SER A 222 -11.46 -0.85 2.32
C SER A 222 -10.33 -0.39 3.24
N LEU A 223 -10.16 0.91 3.37
CA LEU A 223 -9.20 1.50 4.30
C LEU A 223 -9.54 1.20 5.75
N LEU A 224 -10.83 1.24 6.10
CA LEU A 224 -11.27 0.89 7.45
C LEU A 224 -10.95 -0.57 7.80
N SER A 225 -11.24 -1.51 6.88
CA SER A 225 -10.85 -2.92 7.04
C SER A 225 -9.32 -3.12 7.10
N PHE A 226 -8.53 -2.24 6.49
CA PHE A 226 -7.07 -2.31 6.49
C PHE A 226 -6.45 -1.74 7.77
N GLN A 227 -7.07 -0.72 8.37
CA GLN A 227 -6.61 -0.06 9.60
C GLN A 227 -7.09 -0.78 10.87
N GLY A 228 -8.27 -1.40 10.83
CA GLY A 228 -8.88 -2.00 12.02
C GLY A 228 -8.21 -3.29 12.52
N PRO A 229 -8.57 -3.77 13.72
CA PRO A 229 -7.97 -4.95 14.37
C PRO A 229 -8.17 -6.23 13.56
N GLY A 230 -9.22 -6.25 12.73
CA GLY A 230 -9.54 -7.32 11.79
C GLY A 230 -8.57 -7.43 10.61
N ALA A 231 -7.62 -6.50 10.45
CA ALA A 231 -6.61 -6.54 9.40
C ALA A 231 -5.54 -7.65 9.60
N ARG A 232 -5.64 -8.40 10.71
CA ARG A 232 -4.69 -9.43 11.09
C ARG A 232 -4.78 -10.64 10.16
N ARG A 233 -3.63 -11.03 9.59
CA ARG A 233 -3.49 -12.32 8.89
C ARG A 233 -3.91 -13.46 9.82
N PRO A 234 -4.41 -14.60 9.29
CA PRO A 234 -4.51 -15.83 10.06
C PRO A 234 -3.09 -16.36 10.35
N ALA A 235 -2.40 -15.75 11.30
CA ALA A 235 -1.40 -16.42 12.12
C ALA A 235 -2.11 -16.84 13.41
N GLY A 236 -1.81 -18.04 13.89
CA GLY A 236 -2.61 -18.79 14.87
C GLY A 236 -3.12 -17.97 16.07
N ARG A 237 -4.37 -18.26 16.42
CA ARG A 237 -5.06 -17.83 17.64
C ARG A 237 -4.21 -18.17 18.90
N ASP A 238 -3.76 -17.16 19.63
CA ASP A 238 -3.34 -17.31 21.04
C ASP A 238 -4.60 -17.46 21.91
N PRO A 239 -4.67 -18.47 22.81
CA PRO A 239 -5.84 -18.71 23.66
C PRO A 239 -6.03 -17.73 24.84
N ARG A 240 -5.23 -16.66 25.01
CA ARG A 240 -5.26 -15.87 26.28
C ARG A 240 -5.79 -14.44 26.25
N GLY A 241 -6.25 -13.91 25.12
CA GLY A 241 -7.20 -12.79 25.12
C GLY A 241 -6.81 -11.48 25.83
N GLU A 242 -5.53 -11.22 26.09
CA GLU A 242 -5.07 -9.91 26.52
C GLU A 242 -4.05 -9.38 25.52
N GLU A 243 -4.43 -8.33 24.80
CA GLU A 243 -3.59 -7.67 23.83
C GLU A 243 -3.49 -6.20 24.21
N GLY A 244 -2.27 -5.75 24.52
CA GLY A 244 -1.98 -4.33 24.67
C GLY A 244 -2.18 -3.63 23.32
N ARG A 245 -2.86 -2.48 23.34
CA ARG A 245 -3.04 -1.60 22.18
C ARG A 245 -1.70 -0.92 21.87
N GLY A 246 -0.73 -1.65 21.32
CA GLY A 246 0.42 -0.97 20.72
C GLY A 246 -0.10 -0.12 19.58
N ALA A 247 0.15 1.20 19.60
CA ALA A 247 -0.40 2.24 18.70
C ALA A 247 -1.08 1.65 17.46
N VAL A 248 -2.33 1.23 17.64
CA VAL A 248 -3.15 0.84 16.51
C VAL A 248 -3.84 2.13 16.12
N CYS A 249 -3.59 2.59 14.90
CA CYS A 249 -4.37 3.63 14.25
C CYS A 249 -5.78 3.05 13.99
N GLU A 250 -6.52 2.80 15.08
CA GLU A 250 -7.83 2.18 15.10
C GLU A 250 -8.87 3.28 15.08
N ASP A 251 -9.73 3.22 14.05
CA ASP A 251 -10.97 3.99 13.87
C ASP A 251 -10.86 5.50 14.15
N ARG A 252 -10.35 6.28 13.18
CA ARG A 252 -10.59 7.75 13.11
C ARG A 252 -10.13 8.45 11.83
N LEU A 253 -10.45 7.88 10.67
CA LEU A 253 -10.55 8.59 9.39
C LEU A 253 -11.96 8.42 8.83
#